data_AF-A0A3D2IH79-F1
#
_entry.id   AF-A0A3D2IH79-F1
#
_cell.length_a   1.000
_cell.length_b   1.000
_cell.length_c   1.000
_cell.angle_alpha   90.00
_cell.angle_beta   90.00
_cell.angle_gamma   90.00
#
_symmetry.space_group_name_H-M   'P 1'
#
loop_
_entity.id
_entity.type
_entity.pdbx_description
1 polymer ?
#
loop_
_entity_poly.entity_id
_entity_poly.type
_entity_poly.pdbx_seq_one_letter_code
_entity_poly.pdbx_strand_id
1 'polypeptide(L)'
;NKIIIFTDTETKYLMAEAKLMMGENTTAANILNQSPAKNTRTDLGFDLPAVRNQRIQSNGLTGNHSYDGSESIAEFQLALLREYSVELEGLGGVGLQWFFMRRHDLLQEGTATMYPIPESKLLEQGIPHYT
;
A
#
# COMPACT_ATOMS: atom_id res chain seq x y z
N ASN A 1 1.29 -0.85 -26.06
CA ASN A 1 1.39 -1.02 -24.60
C ASN A 1 2.03 0.21 -24.00
N LYS A 2 1.30 0.92 -23.13
CA LYS A 2 1.89 1.97 -22.29
C LYS A 2 2.39 1.29 -21.01
N ILE A 3 3.66 1.47 -20.68
CA ILE A 3 4.21 1.05 -19.39
C ILE A 3 3.90 2.17 -18.41
N ILE A 4 3.14 1.87 -17.36
CA ILE A 4 2.82 2.83 -16.30
C ILE A 4 3.96 2.77 -15.29
N ILE A 5 4.63 3.90 -15.06
CA ILE A 5 5.77 4.00 -14.12
C ILE A 5 5.32 4.59 -12.78
N PHE A 6 4.42 5.56 -12.80
CA PHE A 6 3.81 6.19 -11.63
C PHE A 6 2.32 6.38 -11.88
N THR A 7 1.52 6.13 -10.84
CA THR A 7 0.08 6.41 -10.86
C THR A 7 -0.23 7.67 -10.06
N ASP A 8 -1.34 8.33 -10.39
CA ASP A 8 -1.84 9.46 -9.59
C ASP A 8 -2.14 9.03 -8.15
N THR A 9 -2.63 7.79 -7.96
CA THR A 9 -2.92 7.21 -6.65
C THR A 9 -1.64 7.04 -5.82
N GLU A 10 -0.57 6.51 -6.41
CA GLU A 10 0.74 6.41 -5.74
C GLU A 10 1.26 7.79 -5.31
N THR A 11 1.14 8.79 -6.18
CA THR A 11 1.54 10.17 -5.86
C THR A 11 0.77 10.73 -4.66
N LYS A 12 -0.54 10.44 -4.57
CA LYS A 12 -1.37 10.86 -3.44
C LYS A 12 -0.94 10.18 -2.14
N TYR A 13 -0.61 8.89 -2.15
CA TYR A 13 -0.17 8.21 -0.94
C TYR A 13 1.21 8.66 -0.48
N LEU A 14 2.13 8.91 -1.40
CA LEU A 14 3.41 9.55 -1.08
C LEU A 14 3.21 10.95 -0.47
N MET A 15 2.23 11.72 -0.99
CA MET A 15 1.86 13.01 -0.40
C MET A 15 1.28 12.84 1.01
N ALA A 16 0.43 11.84 1.24
CA ALA A 16 -0.10 11.55 2.58
C ALA A 16 1.01 11.17 3.56
N GLU A 17 1.94 10.30 3.17
CA GLU A 17 3.14 9.96 3.94
C GLU A 17 3.95 11.22 4.31
N ALA A 18 4.26 12.07 3.33
CA ALA A 18 5.00 13.30 3.56
C ALA A 18 4.26 14.25 4.52
N LYS A 19 2.94 14.35 4.41
CA LYS A 19 2.12 15.18 5.30
C LYS A 19 2.13 14.69 6.74
N LEU A 20 2.10 13.37 6.95
CA LEU A 20 2.29 12.79 8.28
C LEU A 20 3.68 13.13 8.84
N MET A 21 4.73 13.06 8.03
CA MET A 21 6.09 13.43 8.46
C MET A 21 6.22 14.91 8.82
N MET A 22 5.41 15.78 8.20
CA MET A 22 5.35 17.21 8.50
C MET A 22 4.45 17.55 9.71
N GLY A 23 3.76 16.56 10.30
CA GLY A 23 2.81 16.76 11.40
C GLY A 23 1.43 17.28 10.96
N GLU A 24 1.13 17.26 9.66
CA GLU A 24 -0.16 17.68 9.09
C GLU A 24 -1.15 16.49 9.00
N ASN A 25 -1.49 15.91 10.16
CA ASN A 25 -2.26 14.66 10.23
C ASN A 25 -3.66 14.76 9.60
N THR A 26 -4.35 15.87 9.78
CA THR A 26 -5.69 16.10 9.20
C THR A 26 -5.65 16.15 7.67
N THR A 27 -4.59 16.74 7.10
CA THR A 27 -4.38 16.76 5.65
C THR A 27 -4.12 15.35 5.13
N ALA A 28 -3.30 14.56 5.82
CA ALA A 28 -3.03 13.17 5.44
C ALA A 28 -4.30 12.30 5.52
N ALA A 29 -5.08 12.42 6.59
CA ALA A 29 -6.37 11.74 6.76
C ALA A 29 -7.34 12.06 5.61
N ASN A 30 -7.44 13.33 5.21
CA ASN A 30 -8.27 13.74 4.08
C ASN A 30 -7.81 13.11 2.76
N ILE A 31 -6.52 12.98 2.52
CA ILE A 31 -5.99 12.31 1.31
C ILE A 31 -6.36 10.82 1.32
N LEU A 32 -6.19 10.15 2.46
CA LEU A 32 -6.53 8.72 2.62
C LEU A 32 -8.02 8.46 2.44
N ASN A 33 -8.89 9.33 2.96
CA ASN A 33 -10.34 9.23 2.76
C ASN A 33 -10.78 9.42 1.30
N GLN A 34 -9.94 10.07 0.49
CA GLN A 34 -10.16 10.28 -0.95
C GLN A 34 -9.52 9.19 -1.82
N SER A 35 -9.12 8.05 -1.24
CA SER A 35 -8.61 6.92 -2.00
C SER A 35 -9.64 6.42 -3.04
N PRO A 36 -9.21 5.82 -4.15
CA PRO A 36 -10.13 5.33 -5.18
C PRO A 36 -11.09 4.23 -4.68
N ALA A 37 -10.64 3.39 -3.73
CA ALA A 37 -11.50 2.47 -2.99
C ALA A 37 -12.71 3.17 -2.38
N LYS A 38 -12.54 4.43 -1.95
CA LYS A 38 -13.50 5.25 -1.22
C LYS A 38 -14.07 4.52 0.01
N ASN A 39 -14.74 5.27 0.87
CA ASN A 39 -15.67 4.65 1.83
C ASN A 39 -17.08 4.45 1.21
N THR A 40 -17.19 4.58 -0.11
CA THR A 40 -18.46 4.42 -0.83
C THR A 40 -18.64 2.96 -1.20
N ARG A 41 -19.82 2.41 -0.87
CA ARG A 41 -20.18 1.04 -1.21
C ARG A 41 -20.11 0.82 -2.73
N THR A 42 -19.33 -0.16 -3.15
CA THR A 42 -19.32 -0.70 -4.50
C THR A 42 -20.32 -1.86 -4.57
N ASP A 43 -21.41 -1.68 -5.32
CA ASP A 43 -22.36 -2.76 -5.57
C ASP A 43 -21.80 -3.75 -6.58
N LEU A 44 -21.94 -5.04 -6.28
CA LEU A 44 -21.48 -6.11 -7.15
C LEU A 44 -22.55 -6.39 -8.21
N GLY A 45 -22.11 -6.61 -9.46
CA GLY A 45 -23.00 -6.96 -10.58
C GLY A 45 -23.62 -8.37 -10.50
N PHE A 46 -23.35 -9.11 -9.42
CA PHE A 46 -23.87 -10.43 -9.15
C PHE A 46 -24.15 -10.60 -7.66
N ASP A 47 -25.12 -11.41 -7.29
CA ASP A 47 -25.41 -11.69 -5.88
C ASP A 47 -24.39 -12.65 -5.27
N LEU A 48 -23.73 -12.18 -4.20
CA LEU A 48 -22.93 -13.05 -3.35
C LEU A 48 -23.80 -14.22 -2.84
N PRO A 49 -23.28 -15.46 -2.81
CA PRO A 49 -24.03 -16.60 -2.27
C PRO A 49 -24.55 -16.38 -0.84
N ALA A 50 -23.81 -15.59 -0.03
CA ALA A 50 -24.23 -15.21 1.31
C ALA A 50 -25.44 -14.28 1.33
N VAL A 51 -25.62 -13.42 0.32
CA VAL A 51 -26.83 -12.59 0.15
C VAL A 51 -28.00 -13.47 -0.26
N ARG A 52 -27.79 -14.35 -1.25
CA ARG A 52 -28.83 -15.30 -1.70
C ARG A 52 -29.32 -16.22 -0.58
N ASN A 53 -28.41 -16.65 0.29
CA ASN A 53 -28.71 -17.46 1.46
C ASN A 53 -29.09 -16.63 2.70
N GLN A 54 -29.38 -15.34 2.54
CA GLN A 54 -29.85 -14.42 3.59
C GLN A 54 -28.94 -14.32 4.82
N ARG A 55 -27.64 -14.65 4.68
CA ARG A 55 -26.65 -14.52 5.76
C ARG A 55 -26.16 -13.08 5.92
N ILE A 56 -26.20 -12.30 4.85
CA ILE A 56 -25.88 -10.87 4.83
C ILE A 56 -26.91 -10.12 4.00
N GLN A 57 -27.18 -8.86 4.35
CA GLN A 57 -28.21 -8.04 3.71
C GLN A 57 -27.71 -7.25 2.49
N SER A 58 -26.39 -7.08 2.37
CA SER A 58 -25.77 -6.17 1.41
C SER A 58 -24.95 -6.94 0.39
N ASN A 59 -25.20 -6.67 -0.89
CA ASN A 59 -24.45 -7.20 -2.01
C ASN A 59 -23.40 -6.20 -2.53
N GLY A 60 -22.55 -5.74 -1.62
CA GLY A 60 -21.56 -4.72 -1.94
C GLY A 60 -20.35 -4.79 -1.02
N LEU A 61 -19.23 -4.29 -1.54
CA LEU A 61 -17.97 -4.18 -0.82
C LEU A 61 -17.72 -2.70 -0.50
N THR A 62 -17.16 -2.42 0.66
CA THR A 62 -16.70 -1.08 1.03
C THR A 62 -15.39 -1.20 1.78
N GLY A 63 -14.56 -0.16 1.70
CA GLY A 63 -13.37 -0.07 2.52
C GLY A 63 -13.67 0.08 4.01
N ASN A 64 -14.80 0.66 4.39
CA ASN A 64 -15.23 0.93 5.78
C ASN A 64 -14.13 1.53 6.67
N HIS A 65 -13.41 2.54 6.16
CA HIS A 65 -12.46 3.33 6.94
C HIS A 65 -12.80 4.81 6.81
N SER A 66 -12.57 5.55 7.89
CA SER A 66 -12.73 7.00 7.94
C SER A 66 -11.67 7.52 8.90
N TYR A 67 -10.82 8.42 8.43
CA TYR A 67 -9.76 9.02 9.22
C TYR A 67 -10.09 10.49 9.53
N ASP A 68 -9.77 10.99 10.72
CA ASP A 68 -10.04 12.38 11.12
C ASP A 68 -8.79 13.18 11.55
N GLY A 69 -7.62 12.54 11.62
CA GLY A 69 -6.37 13.16 12.05
C GLY A 69 -5.99 12.87 13.50
N SER A 70 -6.88 12.24 14.28
CA SER A 70 -6.63 11.84 15.67
C SER A 70 -5.96 10.47 15.82
N GLU A 71 -5.76 9.76 14.71
CA GLU A 71 -5.17 8.44 14.70
C GLU A 71 -3.71 8.45 15.18
N SER A 72 -3.32 7.34 15.81
CA SER A 72 -1.93 7.07 16.15
C SER A 72 -1.08 6.87 14.88
N ILE A 73 0.24 7.04 15.01
CA ILE A 73 1.19 6.80 13.91
C ILE A 73 1.04 5.37 13.37
N ALA A 74 0.83 4.39 14.25
CA ALA A 74 0.64 2.99 13.86
C ALA A 74 -0.64 2.78 13.05
N GLU A 75 -1.74 3.45 13.42
CA GLU A 75 -3.00 3.41 12.66
C GLU A 75 -2.85 4.04 11.28
N PHE A 76 -2.15 5.16 11.16
CA PHE A 76 -1.83 5.76 9.86
C PHE A 76 -0.94 4.85 9.00
N GLN A 77 0.06 4.19 9.59
CA GLN A 77 0.91 3.25 8.87
C GLN A 77 0.13 2.03 8.36
N LEU A 78 -0.76 1.49 9.19
CA LEU A 78 -1.63 0.39 8.78
C LEU A 78 -2.60 0.82 7.68
N ALA A 79 -3.18 2.02 7.80
CA ALA A 79 -4.05 2.61 6.79
C ALA A 79 -3.35 2.71 5.43
N LEU A 80 -2.15 3.32 5.41
CA LEU A 80 -1.34 3.45 4.21
C LEU A 80 -0.97 2.08 3.63
N LEU A 81 -0.49 1.14 4.46
CA LEU A 81 -0.15 -0.21 4.00
C LEU A 81 -1.32 -0.88 3.29
N ARG A 82 -2.52 -0.76 3.86
CA ARG A 82 -3.75 -1.30 3.30
C ARG A 82 -4.05 -0.70 1.95
N GLU A 83 -4.01 0.63 1.82
CA GLU A 83 -4.24 1.30 0.54
C GLU A 83 -3.18 0.93 -0.51
N TYR A 84 -1.91 0.87 -0.14
CA TYR A 84 -0.83 0.39 -1.02
C TYR A 84 -1.06 -1.04 -1.49
N SER A 85 -1.61 -1.89 -0.63
CA SER A 85 -1.84 -3.31 -0.92
C SER A 85 -3.07 -3.53 -1.80
N VAL A 86 -4.13 -2.74 -1.64
CA VAL A 86 -5.39 -2.90 -2.39
C VAL A 86 -5.35 -2.15 -3.72
N GLU A 87 -4.85 -0.92 -3.73
CA GLU A 87 -5.01 -0.01 -4.88
C GLU A 87 -3.84 -0.04 -5.86
N LEU A 88 -2.64 -0.39 -5.38
CA LEU A 88 -1.42 -0.37 -6.19
C LEU A 88 -0.92 -1.78 -6.53
N GLU A 89 -1.66 -2.82 -6.16
CA GLU A 89 -1.37 -4.19 -6.59
C GLU A 89 -1.44 -4.30 -8.13
N GLY A 90 -0.32 -4.63 -8.76
CA GLY A 90 -0.23 -4.84 -10.20
C GLY A 90 -0.38 -3.59 -11.08
N LEU A 91 -0.73 -2.44 -10.50
CA LEU A 91 -0.95 -1.17 -11.22
C LEU A 91 0.18 -0.16 -11.02
N GLY A 92 0.94 -0.27 -9.93
CA GLY A 92 2.07 0.63 -9.63
C GLY A 92 3.43 0.11 -10.11
N GLY A 93 4.49 0.81 -9.69
CA GLY A 93 5.86 0.38 -9.91
C GLY A 93 6.17 -1.01 -9.30
N VAL A 94 7.29 -1.61 -9.73
CA VAL A 94 7.73 -2.91 -9.20
C VAL A 94 7.96 -2.81 -7.70
N GLY A 95 7.35 -3.70 -6.91
CA GLY A 95 7.69 -3.89 -5.49
C GLY A 95 7.27 -2.78 -4.54
N LEU A 96 6.30 -1.92 -4.89
CA LEU A 96 5.87 -0.80 -4.03
C LEU A 96 5.50 -1.22 -2.60
N GLN A 97 4.79 -2.34 -2.44
CA GLN A 97 4.40 -2.86 -1.13
C GLN A 97 5.63 -3.23 -0.30
N TRP A 98 6.60 -3.90 -0.93
CA TRP A 98 7.86 -4.24 -0.28
C TRP A 98 8.67 -3.00 0.09
N PHE A 99 8.75 -2.00 -0.80
CA PHE A 99 9.44 -0.75 -0.50
C PHE A 99 8.76 0.03 0.62
N PHE A 100 7.43 0.03 0.68
CA PHE A 100 6.67 0.61 1.78
C PHE A 100 7.01 -0.10 3.10
N MET A 101 6.86 -1.42 3.15
CA MET A 101 7.16 -2.20 4.37
C MET A 101 8.60 -2.00 4.83
N ARG A 102 9.56 -1.93 3.90
CA ARG A 102 10.97 -1.64 4.22
C ARG A 102 11.17 -0.24 4.81
N ARG A 103 10.52 0.80 4.28
CA ARG A 103 10.64 2.18 4.80
C ARG A 103 9.98 2.37 6.16
N HIS A 104 8.99 1.53 6.47
CA HIS A 104 8.21 1.59 7.70
C HIS A 104 8.59 0.53 8.74
N ASP A 105 9.67 -0.23 8.52
CA ASP A 105 10.15 -1.29 9.42
C ASP A 105 9.07 -2.36 9.73
N LEU A 106 8.28 -2.72 8.71
CA LEU A 106 7.20 -3.71 8.80
C LEU A 106 7.61 -5.10 8.28
N LEU A 107 8.86 -5.26 7.86
CA LEU A 107 9.39 -6.54 7.40
C LEU A 107 9.75 -7.43 8.60
N GLN A 108 9.55 -8.74 8.45
CA GLN A 108 10.03 -9.69 9.45
C GLN A 108 11.55 -9.59 9.59
N GLU A 109 12.05 -9.67 10.82
CA GLU A 109 13.49 -9.71 11.10
C GLU A 109 14.18 -10.80 10.26
N GLY A 110 15.32 -10.46 9.66
CA GLY A 110 16.06 -11.33 8.74
C GLY A 110 15.58 -11.27 7.28
N THR A 111 14.52 -10.54 6.96
CA THR A 111 14.12 -10.29 5.57
C THR A 111 15.19 -9.46 4.87
N ALA A 112 15.68 -9.94 3.73
CA ALA A 112 16.64 -9.18 2.93
C ALA A 112 16.03 -7.84 2.49
N THR A 113 16.72 -6.73 2.77
CA THR A 113 16.29 -5.37 2.43
C THR A 113 16.81 -4.87 1.08
N MET A 114 17.67 -5.65 0.41
CA MET A 114 18.21 -5.37 -0.91
C MET A 114 18.47 -6.68 -1.65
N TYR A 115 18.44 -6.63 -2.99
CA TYR A 115 18.93 -7.73 -3.79
C TYR A 115 20.43 -7.95 -3.55
N PRO A 116 20.89 -9.22 -3.60
CA PRO A 116 22.31 -9.50 -3.55
C PRO A 116 23.02 -8.87 -4.75
N ILE A 117 24.25 -8.42 -4.53
CA ILE A 117 25.12 -7.96 -5.62
C ILE A 117 25.43 -9.17 -6.51
N PRO A 118 25.25 -9.08 -7.84
CA PRO A 118 25.59 -10.17 -8.75
C PRO A 118 27.06 -10.58 -8.64
N GLU A 119 27.34 -11.88 -8.69
CA GLU A 119 28.70 -12.43 -8.57
C GLU A 119 29.67 -11.83 -9.58
N SER A 120 29.23 -11.65 -10.84
CA SER A 120 30.04 -11.02 -11.89
C SER A 120 30.58 -9.65 -11.48
N LYS A 121 29.80 -8.88 -10.70
CA LYS A 121 30.23 -7.58 -10.18
C LYS A 121 31.17 -7.69 -8.98
N LEU A 122 31.01 -8.72 -8.15
CA LEU A 122 31.95 -8.99 -7.05
C LEU A 122 33.33 -9.41 -7.59
N LEU A 123 33.35 -10.25 -8.64
CA LEU A 123 34.56 -10.68 -9.33
C LEU A 123 35.31 -9.50 -9.98
N GLU A 124 34.58 -8.61 -10.68
CA GLU A 124 35.16 -7.39 -11.27
C GLU A 124 35.82 -6.48 -10.22
N GLN A 125 35.27 -6.43 -9.00
CA GLN A 125 35.73 -5.56 -7.92
C GLN A 125 36.80 -6.22 -7.02
N GLY A 126 37.16 -7.50 -7.27
CA GLY A 126 38.11 -8.23 -6.45
C GLY A 126 37.62 -8.52 -5.02
N ILE A 127 36.30 -8.47 -4.79
CA ILE A 127 35.71 -8.70 -3.47
C ILE A 127 35.57 -10.23 -3.27
N PRO A 128 36.06 -10.80 -2.15
CA PRO A 128 35.86 -12.22 -1.83
C PRO A 128 34.36 -12.55 -1.77
N HIS A 129 33.96 -13.59 -2.48
CA HIS A 129 32.59 -14.11 -2.46
C HIS A 129 32.59 -15.48 -1.77
N TYR A 130 31.55 -15.75 -0.99
CA TYR A 130 31.34 -17.08 -0.41
C TYR A 130 30.89 -18.01 -1.54
N THR A 131 31.62 -19.12 -1.71
CA THR A 131 31.23 -20.26 -2.57
C THR A 131 30.37 -21.24 -1.79
#